data_AF-A0A6B1CPQ3-F1
#
_entry.id   AF-A0A6B1CPQ3-F1
#
_cell.length_a   1.000
_cell.length_b   1.000
_cell.length_c   1.000
_cell.angle_alpha   90.00
_cell.angle_beta   90.00
_cell.angle_gamma   90.00
#
_symmetry.space_group_name_H-M   'P 1'
#
loop_
_entity.id
_entity.type
_entity.pdbx_description
1 polymer ?
#
loop_
_entity_poly.entity_id
_entity_poly.type
_entity_poly.pdbx_seq_one_letter_code
_entity_poly.pdbx_strand_id
1 'polypeptide(L)'
;MKKKWIISAGVALALGALATSRGSSPSPVSRTTAGGALALGALATVAVAEPGEKMREHRQPTPWMLGRLDLTDEQKEQLQALRKEHVEARREQREAMAAMGKEQRDAVMNILTEEQQESLKEMRAKRGKFFDRRGWEGKDRHDMRRGGKGRHDARRGGQGAFSRLDLTDEQKEQFVELRKEHRTEIRETRQKHRTALESVLTDEQREKLEAMKDEAFYGGGKRWRGKR
;
A
#
# COMPACT_ATOMS: atom_id res chain seq x y z
N MET A 1 19.15 -17.19 -24.09
CA MET A 1 19.99 -16.18 -23.40
C MET A 1 19.38 -15.90 -22.02
N LYS A 2 20.03 -16.35 -20.93
CA LYS A 2 19.53 -16.21 -19.56
C LYS A 2 19.99 -14.88 -18.97
N LYS A 3 19.13 -13.87 -18.95
CA LYS A 3 19.42 -12.57 -18.32
C LYS A 3 19.25 -12.72 -16.80
N LYS A 4 20.37 -12.64 -16.08
CA LYS A 4 20.41 -12.58 -14.62
C LYS A 4 19.76 -11.27 -14.18
N TRP A 5 18.74 -11.35 -13.34
CA TRP A 5 18.11 -10.19 -12.73
C TRP A 5 19.09 -9.55 -11.75
N ILE A 6 19.33 -8.26 -11.94
CA ILE A 6 20.10 -7.43 -11.03
C ILE A 6 19.20 -7.19 -9.82
N ILE A 7 19.54 -7.80 -8.70
CA ILE A 7 18.97 -7.49 -7.39
C ILE A 7 19.35 -6.04 -7.09
N SER A 8 18.35 -5.16 -7.08
CA SER A 8 18.47 -3.78 -6.64
C SER A 8 18.97 -3.76 -5.20
N ALA A 9 20.14 -3.14 -5.03
CA ALA A 9 20.76 -2.92 -3.74
C ALA A 9 19.79 -2.19 -2.80
N GLY A 10 19.54 -2.79 -1.64
CA GLY A 10 18.78 -2.17 -0.57
C GLY A 10 19.44 -0.87 -0.13
N VAL A 11 18.64 0.19 -0.08
CA VAL A 11 18.95 1.43 0.63
C VAL A 11 19.08 1.06 2.11
N ALA A 12 20.31 0.83 2.57
CA ALA A 12 20.64 0.75 3.98
C ALA A 12 20.59 2.19 4.55
N LEU A 13 19.45 2.54 5.13
CA LEU A 13 19.34 3.72 6.00
C LEU A 13 20.19 3.46 7.25
N ALA A 14 21.42 3.98 7.22
CA ALA A 14 22.30 4.02 8.38
C ALA A 14 21.70 4.99 9.41
N LEU A 15 21.02 4.43 10.41
CA LEU A 15 20.77 5.11 11.68
C LEU A 15 22.12 5.23 12.40
N GLY A 16 22.80 6.35 12.16
CA GLY A 16 24.01 6.72 12.88
C GLY A 16 23.69 6.98 14.35
N ALA A 17 24.06 6.03 15.20
CA ALA A 17 24.16 6.24 16.63
C ALA A 17 25.28 7.25 16.90
N LEU A 18 24.91 8.40 17.46
CA LEU A 18 25.83 9.42 17.93
C LEU A 18 26.54 8.92 19.18
N ALA A 19 27.64 8.18 19.01
CA ALA A 19 28.55 7.82 20.09
C ALA A 19 29.50 9.00 20.36
N THR A 20 29.17 9.81 21.35
CA THR A 20 30.10 10.79 21.93
C THR A 20 31.28 10.07 22.56
N SER A 21 32.43 10.07 21.90
CA SER A 21 33.69 9.63 22.47
C SER A 21 34.26 10.74 23.36
N ARG A 22 34.23 10.52 24.68
CA ARG A 22 35.03 11.28 25.65
C ARG A 22 36.05 10.32 26.23
N GLY A 23 37.30 10.46 25.78
CA GLY A 23 38.44 9.71 26.29
C GLY A 23 39.13 10.40 27.45
N SER A 24 39.95 9.61 28.17
CA SER A 24 40.94 9.95 29.21
C SER A 24 40.37 9.92 30.65
N SER A 25 40.80 9.08 31.61
CA SER A 25 41.94 8.16 31.79
C SER A 25 41.70 7.28 33.05
N PRO A 26 42.54 6.27 33.38
CA PRO A 26 42.15 5.10 34.19
C PRO A 26 42.59 5.13 35.66
N SER A 27 41.92 4.34 36.50
CA SER A 27 42.50 3.81 37.74
C SER A 27 42.01 2.36 38.01
N PRO A 28 42.89 1.45 38.46
CA PRO A 28 42.56 0.06 38.68
C PRO A 28 42.23 -0.20 40.16
N VAL A 29 41.06 -0.75 40.47
CA VAL A 29 40.89 -1.47 41.73
C VAL A 29 40.03 -2.70 41.49
N SER A 30 40.68 -3.84 41.68
CA SER A 30 40.16 -5.18 41.65
C SER A 30 39.02 -5.37 42.66
N ARG A 31 37.91 -5.98 42.25
CA ARG A 31 37.18 -6.91 43.13
C ARG A 31 36.33 -7.91 42.36
N THR A 32 36.72 -9.15 42.59
CA THR A 32 36.09 -10.43 42.27
C THR A 32 34.72 -10.55 42.95
N THR A 33 33.67 -10.82 42.18
CA THR A 33 32.46 -11.57 42.54
C THR A 33 31.80 -11.96 41.21
N ALA A 34 31.98 -13.19 40.72
CA ALA A 34 31.20 -14.37 41.07
C ALA A 34 29.70 -14.21 40.75
N GLY A 35 29.24 -14.96 39.76
CA GLY A 35 27.86 -15.43 39.64
C GLY A 35 26.91 -14.50 38.90
N GLY A 36 26.43 -14.94 37.73
CA GLY A 36 25.30 -14.29 37.08
C GLY A 36 25.18 -14.53 35.57
N ALA A 37 25.39 -15.77 35.12
CA ALA A 37 24.94 -16.16 33.78
C ALA A 37 23.40 -16.24 33.79
N LEU A 38 22.72 -15.11 33.50
CA LEU A 38 21.34 -15.12 33.05
C LEU A 38 21.34 -14.85 31.55
N ALA A 39 21.56 -15.94 30.81
CA ALA A 39 21.13 -16.02 29.42
C ALA A 39 19.59 -16.03 29.39
N LEU A 40 18.99 -14.85 29.46
CA LEU A 40 17.60 -14.65 29.06
C LEU A 40 17.55 -14.72 27.53
N GLY A 41 17.60 -15.95 27.03
CA GLY A 41 17.18 -16.28 25.68
C GLY A 41 15.69 -15.98 25.56
N ALA A 42 15.37 -14.76 25.14
CA ALA A 42 14.04 -14.44 24.65
C ALA A 42 13.82 -15.28 23.38
N LEU A 43 13.22 -16.46 23.55
CA LEU A 43 12.56 -17.18 22.48
C LEU A 43 11.44 -16.26 21.96
N ALA A 44 11.77 -15.47 20.95
CA ALA A 44 10.78 -14.80 20.13
C ALA A 44 9.98 -15.90 19.44
N THR A 45 8.89 -16.33 20.07
CA THR A 45 7.84 -17.10 19.42
C THR A 45 7.33 -16.24 18.27
N VAL A 46 7.78 -16.54 17.05
CA VAL A 46 7.18 -16.00 15.84
C VAL A 46 5.76 -16.53 15.83
N ALA A 47 4.82 -15.72 16.32
CA ALA A 47 3.41 -16.03 16.26
C ALA A 47 3.05 -16.25 14.78
N VAL A 48 2.75 -17.51 14.44
CA VAL A 48 2.19 -17.89 13.15
C VAL A 48 0.82 -17.22 13.09
N ALA A 49 0.75 -16.14 12.32
CA ALA A 49 -0.49 -15.39 12.10
C ALA A 49 -1.56 -16.33 11.54
N GLU A 50 -2.65 -16.51 12.28
CA GLU A 50 -3.78 -17.31 11.85
C GLU A 50 -4.38 -16.76 10.55
N PRO A 51 -4.60 -17.59 9.52
CA PRO A 51 -5.16 -17.17 8.24
C PRO A 51 -6.68 -16.98 8.32
N GLY A 52 -7.19 -16.22 9.30
CA GLY A 52 -8.61 -15.97 9.53
C GLY A 52 -9.08 -14.51 9.38
N GLU A 53 -8.19 -13.53 9.57
CA GLU A 53 -8.59 -12.10 9.70
C GLU A 53 -8.58 -11.31 8.37
N LYS A 54 -8.94 -11.97 7.25
CA LYS A 54 -8.64 -11.51 5.88
C LYS A 54 -9.43 -10.31 5.35
N MET A 55 -10.20 -9.59 6.18
CA MET A 55 -10.99 -8.43 5.72
C MET A 55 -10.77 -7.13 6.50
N ARG A 56 -9.96 -7.13 7.56
CA ARG A 56 -9.66 -5.92 8.35
C ARG A 56 -8.49 -5.10 7.84
N GLU A 57 -7.87 -5.48 6.72
CA GLU A 57 -6.78 -4.72 6.09
C GLU A 57 -7.24 -3.34 5.57
N HIS A 58 -7.37 -2.43 6.52
CA HIS A 58 -6.62 -1.17 6.58
C HIS A 58 -6.85 -0.22 5.42
N ARG A 59 -8.04 0.41 5.45
CA ARG A 59 -8.13 1.77 4.94
C ARG A 59 -7.33 2.68 5.87
N GLN A 60 -6.37 3.40 5.29
CA GLN A 60 -5.64 4.46 5.96
C GLN A 60 -6.65 5.41 6.62
N PRO A 61 -6.39 5.91 7.84
CA PRO A 61 -7.26 6.89 8.46
C PRO A 61 -7.42 8.07 7.51
N THR A 62 -8.65 8.40 7.18
CA THR A 62 -8.90 9.51 6.27
C THR A 62 -8.53 10.82 6.98
N PRO A 63 -8.15 11.89 6.25
CA PRO A 63 -7.79 13.16 6.88
C PRO A 63 -8.87 13.70 7.84
N TRP A 64 -10.14 13.38 7.57
CA TRP A 64 -11.28 13.72 8.45
C TRP A 64 -11.22 13.02 9.82
N MET A 65 -10.72 11.78 9.91
CA MET A 65 -10.65 11.03 11.17
C MET A 65 -9.56 11.63 12.06
N LEU A 66 -8.41 11.96 11.46
CA LEU A 66 -7.31 12.59 12.19
C LEU A 66 -7.68 13.98 12.72
N GLY A 67 -8.54 14.72 12.01
CA GLY A 67 -9.04 16.02 12.49
C GLY A 67 -9.99 15.95 13.69
N ARG A 68 -10.46 14.74 14.08
CA ARG A 68 -11.27 14.50 15.28
C ARG A 68 -10.45 14.04 16.49
N LEU A 69 -9.16 13.84 16.29
CA LEU A 69 -8.22 13.61 17.38
C LEU A 69 -7.82 14.95 17.95
N ASP A 70 -7.80 15.06 19.28
CA ASP A 70 -7.37 16.24 20.01
C ASP A 70 -5.83 16.27 20.00
N LEU A 71 -5.26 16.55 18.83
CA LEU A 71 -3.82 16.51 18.59
C LEU A 71 -3.14 17.75 19.19
N THR A 72 -2.00 17.54 19.84
CA THR A 72 -1.13 18.64 20.26
C THR A 72 -0.51 19.33 19.04
N ASP A 73 -0.02 20.55 19.21
CA ASP A 73 0.60 21.29 18.10
C ASP A 73 1.87 20.61 17.59
N GLU A 74 2.68 20.05 18.50
CA GLU A 74 3.83 19.21 18.15
C GLU A 74 3.42 17.98 17.31
N GLN A 75 2.34 17.29 17.69
CA GLN A 75 1.81 16.16 16.91
C GLN A 75 1.33 16.61 15.53
N LYS A 76 0.71 17.78 15.40
CA LYS A 76 0.26 18.32 14.10
C LYS A 76 1.46 18.61 13.19
N GLU A 77 2.53 19.19 13.72
CA GLU A 77 3.77 19.45 12.98
C GLU A 77 4.42 18.14 12.51
N GLN A 78 4.54 17.14 13.40
CA GLN A 78 5.06 15.82 13.06
C GLN A 78 4.22 15.14 11.97
N LEU A 79 2.88 15.20 12.08
CA LEU A 79 1.98 14.66 11.06
C LEU A 79 2.08 15.42 9.74
N GLN A 80 2.33 16.73 9.76
CA GLN A 80 2.53 17.51 8.54
C GLN A 80 3.84 17.14 7.84
N ALA A 81 4.93 16.96 8.61
CA ALA A 81 6.21 16.48 8.11
C ALA A 81 6.07 15.09 7.47
N LEU A 82 5.46 14.14 8.20
CA LEU A 82 5.17 12.79 7.69
C LEU A 82 4.30 12.81 6.43
N ARG A 83 3.32 13.72 6.33
CA ARG A 83 2.50 13.86 5.12
C ARG A 83 3.31 14.34 3.93
N LYS A 84 4.22 15.30 4.10
CA LYS A 84 5.09 15.79 3.02
C LYS A 84 6.03 14.68 2.54
N GLU A 85 6.69 14.01 3.47
CA GLU A 85 7.55 12.86 3.18
C GLU A 85 6.77 11.77 2.44
N HIS A 86 5.57 11.41 2.91
CA HIS A 86 4.74 10.43 2.25
C HIS A 86 4.22 10.88 0.88
N VAL A 87 4.00 12.19 0.64
CA VAL A 87 3.64 12.69 -0.69
C VAL A 87 4.77 12.47 -1.68
N GLU A 88 6.02 12.77 -1.31
CA GLU A 88 7.18 12.51 -2.15
C GLU A 88 7.42 11.00 -2.32
N ALA A 89 7.37 10.23 -1.23
CA ALA A 89 7.46 8.76 -1.31
C ALA A 89 6.36 8.17 -2.21
N ARG A 90 5.14 8.71 -2.19
CA ARG A 90 4.08 8.30 -3.11
C ARG A 90 4.30 8.76 -4.54
N ARG A 91 5.00 9.87 -4.76
CA ARG A 91 5.37 10.32 -6.10
C ARG A 91 6.39 9.35 -6.69
N GLU A 92 7.46 9.07 -5.96
CA GLU A 92 8.47 8.07 -6.34
C GLU A 92 7.82 6.70 -6.54
N GLN A 93 6.97 6.27 -5.61
CA GLN A 93 6.20 5.04 -5.76
C GLN A 93 5.32 5.07 -7.00
N ARG A 94 4.64 6.19 -7.33
CA ARG A 94 3.85 6.30 -8.56
C ARG A 94 4.71 6.18 -9.81
N GLU A 95 5.90 6.76 -9.80
CA GLU A 95 6.85 6.67 -10.91
C GLU A 95 7.39 5.25 -11.06
N ALA A 96 7.79 4.60 -9.96
CA ALA A 96 8.20 3.20 -9.93
C ALA A 96 7.07 2.27 -10.41
N MET A 97 5.85 2.48 -9.91
CA MET A 97 4.66 1.73 -10.32
C MET A 97 4.28 1.99 -11.78
N ALA A 98 4.54 3.19 -12.30
CA ALA A 98 4.34 3.50 -13.70
C ALA A 98 5.40 2.81 -14.57
N ALA A 99 6.66 2.75 -14.14
CA ALA A 99 7.73 2.03 -14.80
C ALA A 99 7.45 0.52 -14.81
N MET A 100 7.20 -0.07 -13.64
CA MET A 100 6.79 -1.47 -13.51
C MET A 100 5.51 -1.75 -14.32
N GLY A 101 4.55 -0.83 -14.33
CA GLY A 101 3.33 -0.94 -15.14
C GLY A 101 3.59 -0.90 -16.65
N LYS A 102 4.69 -0.27 -17.11
CA LYS A 102 5.14 -0.36 -18.51
C LYS A 102 5.81 -1.71 -18.75
N GLU A 103 6.75 -2.11 -17.90
CA GLU A 103 7.43 -3.41 -18.00
C GLU A 103 6.45 -4.58 -17.99
N GLN A 104 5.44 -4.55 -17.13
CA GLN A 104 4.36 -5.53 -17.12
C GLN A 104 3.57 -5.53 -18.42
N ARG A 105 3.28 -4.35 -19.00
CA ARG A 105 2.60 -4.29 -20.29
C ARG A 105 3.47 -4.92 -21.37
N ASP A 106 4.77 -4.68 -21.37
CA ASP A 106 5.68 -5.21 -22.38
C ASP A 106 5.87 -6.72 -22.21
N ALA A 107 6.03 -7.21 -20.98
CA ALA A 107 6.06 -8.64 -20.66
C ALA A 107 4.77 -9.33 -21.12
N VAL A 108 3.62 -8.69 -20.90
CA VAL A 108 2.33 -9.19 -21.37
C VAL A 108 2.24 -9.21 -22.88
N MET A 109 2.71 -8.17 -23.58
CA MET A 109 2.73 -8.19 -25.05
C MET A 109 3.59 -9.35 -25.59
N ASN A 110 4.71 -9.67 -24.94
CA ASN A 110 5.57 -10.79 -25.34
C ASN A 110 4.93 -12.18 -25.12
N ILE A 111 3.96 -12.29 -24.21
CA ILE A 111 3.23 -13.54 -23.94
C ILE A 111 2.11 -13.76 -24.95
N LEU A 112 1.50 -12.67 -25.45
CA LEU A 112 0.36 -12.72 -26.36
C LEU A 112 0.77 -13.02 -27.79
N THR A 113 -0.09 -13.74 -28.51
CA THR A 113 0.05 -13.93 -29.97
C THR A 113 -0.18 -12.63 -30.72
N GLU A 114 0.30 -12.53 -31.97
CA GLU A 114 0.16 -11.32 -32.78
C GLU A 114 -1.33 -10.92 -32.97
N GLU A 115 -2.19 -11.89 -33.22
CA GLU A 115 -3.65 -11.68 -33.33
C GLU A 115 -4.26 -11.13 -32.03
N GLN A 116 -3.85 -11.65 -30.88
CA GLN A 116 -4.30 -11.16 -29.56
C GLN A 116 -3.80 -9.75 -29.28
N GLN A 117 -2.58 -9.43 -29.69
CA GLN A 117 -2.01 -8.08 -29.56
C GLN A 117 -2.79 -7.05 -30.40
N GLU A 118 -3.19 -7.42 -31.62
CA GLU A 118 -3.98 -6.55 -32.49
C GLU A 118 -5.37 -6.29 -31.91
N SER A 119 -6.07 -7.33 -31.48
CA SER A 119 -7.36 -7.21 -30.77
C SER A 119 -7.24 -6.29 -29.54
N LEU A 120 -6.14 -6.41 -28.78
CA LEU A 120 -5.89 -5.58 -27.62
C LEU A 120 -5.59 -4.11 -27.99
N LYS A 121 -4.89 -3.84 -29.09
CA LYS A 121 -4.69 -2.48 -29.63
C LYS A 121 -6.02 -1.88 -30.08
N GLU A 122 -6.87 -2.63 -30.75
CA GLU A 122 -8.20 -2.19 -31.19
C GLU A 122 -9.10 -1.84 -30.00
N MET A 123 -9.14 -2.70 -28.98
CA MET A 123 -9.85 -2.44 -27.73
C MET A 123 -9.32 -1.18 -27.03
N ARG A 124 -8.00 -0.96 -27.02
CA ARG A 124 -7.39 0.26 -26.45
C ARG A 124 -7.77 1.50 -27.26
N ALA A 125 -7.77 1.44 -28.59
CA ALA A 125 -8.15 2.56 -29.44
C ALA A 125 -9.64 2.94 -29.28
N LYS A 126 -10.53 1.94 -29.22
CA LYS A 126 -11.96 2.12 -28.91
C LYS A 126 -12.14 2.76 -27.53
N ARG A 127 -11.34 2.35 -26.54
CA ARG A 127 -11.39 2.91 -25.18
C ARG A 127 -10.81 4.33 -25.09
N GLY A 128 -9.70 4.62 -25.76
CA GLY A 128 -9.06 5.95 -25.77
C GLY A 128 -10.01 7.05 -26.25
N LYS A 129 -10.75 6.78 -27.33
CA LYS A 129 -11.79 7.69 -27.87
C LYS A 129 -12.91 8.02 -26.86
N PHE A 130 -13.14 7.17 -25.86
CA PHE A 130 -14.12 7.43 -24.79
C PHE A 130 -13.58 8.38 -23.71
N PHE A 131 -12.26 8.35 -23.44
CA PHE A 131 -11.62 9.18 -22.42
C PHE A 131 -11.05 10.50 -22.98
N ASP A 132 -10.68 10.54 -24.26
CA ASP A 132 -10.20 11.75 -24.95
C ASP A 132 -11.33 12.74 -25.28
N ARG A 133 -12.60 12.40 -25.00
CA ARG A 133 -13.70 13.38 -24.84
C ARG A 133 -13.52 14.20 -23.54
N ARG A 134 -12.30 14.72 -23.33
CA ARG A 134 -11.95 15.67 -22.27
C ARG A 134 -12.67 17.01 -22.44
N GLY A 135 -13.32 17.22 -23.58
CA GLY A 135 -14.40 18.18 -23.80
C GLY A 135 -15.79 17.69 -23.33
N TRP A 136 -15.88 16.94 -22.22
CA TRP A 136 -17.13 16.83 -21.44
C TRP A 136 -17.26 18.10 -20.58
N GLU A 137 -17.32 19.21 -21.31
CA GLU A 137 -17.50 20.59 -20.89
C GLU A 137 -18.98 20.89 -21.10
N GLY A 138 -19.79 20.53 -20.10
CA GLY A 138 -21.24 20.69 -20.24
C GLY A 138 -22.01 19.89 -19.22
N LYS A 139 -22.21 20.51 -18.05
CA LYS A 139 -23.39 20.44 -17.17
C LYS A 139 -23.91 19.09 -16.62
N ASP A 140 -23.54 17.92 -17.15
CA ASP A 140 -24.15 16.62 -16.74
C ASP A 140 -23.25 15.75 -15.85
N ARG A 141 -22.24 16.34 -15.20
CA ARG A 141 -21.45 15.63 -14.17
C ARG A 141 -22.26 15.32 -12.91
N HIS A 142 -23.40 15.97 -12.71
CA HIS A 142 -24.23 15.78 -11.53
C HIS A 142 -25.02 14.46 -11.55
N ASP A 143 -25.40 13.94 -12.72
CA ASP A 143 -26.14 12.67 -12.83
C ASP A 143 -25.26 11.42 -12.73
N MET A 144 -23.96 11.52 -13.05
CA MET A 144 -23.00 10.44 -12.79
C MET A 144 -22.76 10.21 -11.28
N ARG A 145 -23.13 11.17 -10.41
CA ARG A 145 -22.97 11.08 -8.94
C ARG A 145 -24.19 10.48 -8.24
N ARG A 146 -25.37 10.45 -8.89
CA ARG A 146 -26.61 9.83 -8.39
C ARG A 146 -26.79 8.40 -8.93
N GLY A 147 -25.93 7.48 -8.48
CA GLY A 147 -26.33 6.08 -8.28
C GLY A 147 -26.96 5.30 -9.44
N GLY A 148 -26.59 5.56 -10.70
CA GLY A 148 -26.99 4.71 -11.81
C GLY A 148 -26.48 3.28 -11.61
N LYS A 149 -27.40 2.33 -11.40
CA LYS A 149 -27.16 0.90 -11.09
C LYS A 149 -26.21 0.16 -12.05
N GLY A 150 -25.83 0.75 -13.20
CA GLY A 150 -24.95 0.13 -14.20
C GLY A 150 -23.43 0.23 -13.95
N ARG A 151 -22.94 0.86 -12.88
CA ARG A 151 -21.48 0.95 -12.59
C ARG A 151 -20.94 -0.17 -11.68
N HIS A 152 -21.77 -1.05 -11.16
CA HIS A 152 -21.31 -2.09 -10.24
C HIS A 152 -20.62 -3.27 -10.95
N ASP A 153 -20.99 -3.58 -12.20
CA ASP A 153 -20.42 -4.72 -12.92
C ASP A 153 -18.99 -4.46 -13.40
N ALA A 154 -18.66 -3.22 -13.78
CA ALA A 154 -17.29 -2.85 -14.12
C ALA A 154 -16.31 -2.88 -12.92
N ARG A 155 -16.82 -2.90 -11.68
CA ARG A 155 -15.99 -2.88 -10.46
C ARG A 155 -15.81 -4.25 -9.81
N ARG A 156 -16.65 -5.24 -10.11
CA ARG A 156 -16.69 -6.49 -9.33
C ARG A 156 -15.78 -7.61 -9.83
N GLY A 157 -15.23 -7.50 -11.04
CA GLY A 157 -14.60 -8.66 -11.68
C GLY A 157 -13.10 -8.59 -11.95
N GLY A 158 -12.44 -7.42 -12.02
CA GLY A 158 -11.01 -7.33 -12.35
C GLY A 158 -10.59 -8.00 -13.68
N GLN A 159 -11.57 -8.51 -14.41
CA GLN A 159 -11.50 -9.07 -15.74
C GLN A 159 -11.52 -7.87 -16.68
N GLY A 160 -10.38 -7.16 -16.70
CA GLY A 160 -10.13 -6.06 -17.62
C GLY A 160 -10.15 -6.55 -19.06
N ALA A 161 -9.63 -5.75 -20.00
CA ALA A 161 -9.56 -6.11 -21.42
C ALA A 161 -9.00 -7.53 -21.69
N PHE A 162 -8.18 -8.06 -20.77
CA PHE A 162 -7.59 -9.40 -20.83
C PHE A 162 -8.57 -10.56 -20.68
N SER A 163 -9.72 -10.40 -20.02
CA SER A 163 -10.68 -11.50 -19.90
C SER A 163 -11.45 -11.80 -21.18
N ARG A 164 -11.34 -10.90 -22.16
CA ARG A 164 -11.93 -11.04 -23.50
C ARG A 164 -10.95 -11.71 -24.47
N LEU A 165 -9.73 -11.98 -24.02
CA LEU A 165 -8.75 -12.73 -24.79
C LEU A 165 -8.85 -14.19 -24.37
N ASP A 166 -8.81 -15.09 -25.37
CA ASP A 166 -8.73 -16.54 -25.15
C ASP A 166 -7.30 -16.90 -24.72
N LEU A 167 -6.97 -16.62 -23.47
CA LEU A 167 -5.66 -16.89 -22.88
C LEU A 167 -5.50 -18.38 -22.57
N THR A 168 -4.31 -18.93 -22.83
CA THR A 168 -3.93 -20.27 -22.36
C THR A 168 -3.76 -20.27 -20.84
N ASP A 169 -3.78 -21.45 -20.23
CA ASP A 169 -3.66 -21.57 -18.77
C ASP A 169 -2.27 -21.17 -18.27
N GLU A 170 -1.22 -21.45 -19.04
CA GLU A 170 0.14 -20.99 -18.76
C GLU A 170 0.23 -19.45 -18.77
N GLN A 171 -0.40 -18.80 -19.76
CA GLN A 171 -0.44 -17.33 -19.82
C GLN A 171 -1.17 -16.77 -18.58
N LYS A 172 -2.30 -17.37 -18.18
CA LYS A 172 -3.06 -16.93 -16.99
C LYS A 172 -2.23 -17.06 -15.72
N GLU A 173 -1.45 -18.13 -15.56
CA GLU A 173 -0.58 -18.32 -14.39
C GLU A 173 0.48 -17.23 -14.30
N GLN A 174 1.14 -16.92 -15.42
CA GLN A 174 2.13 -15.82 -15.49
C GLN A 174 1.51 -14.47 -15.10
N PHE A 175 0.29 -14.18 -15.55
CA PHE A 175 -0.44 -12.97 -15.14
C PHE A 175 -0.74 -12.94 -13.64
N VAL A 176 -1.07 -14.09 -13.04
CA VAL A 176 -1.38 -14.18 -11.61
C VAL A 176 -0.13 -13.91 -10.78
N GLU A 177 1.01 -14.47 -11.16
CA GLU A 177 2.30 -14.26 -10.49
C GLU A 177 2.72 -12.78 -10.53
N LEU A 178 2.76 -12.16 -11.73
CA LEU A 178 3.06 -10.74 -11.89
C LEU A 178 2.17 -9.82 -11.05
N ARG A 179 0.87 -10.18 -10.91
CA ARG A 179 -0.06 -9.42 -10.06
C ARG A 179 0.15 -9.64 -8.58
N LYS A 180 0.65 -10.80 -8.14
CA LYS A 180 0.90 -11.09 -6.73
C LYS A 180 2.06 -10.26 -6.21
N GLU A 181 3.20 -10.25 -6.90
CA GLU A 181 4.39 -9.46 -6.54
C GLU A 181 4.05 -7.96 -6.44
N HIS A 182 3.29 -7.46 -7.41
CA HIS A 182 2.85 -6.08 -7.39
C HIS A 182 1.95 -5.75 -6.19
N ARG A 183 1.07 -6.69 -5.79
CA ARG A 183 0.18 -6.50 -4.65
C ARG A 183 0.94 -6.50 -3.32
N THR A 184 1.99 -7.31 -3.19
CA THR A 184 2.79 -7.39 -1.96
C THR A 184 3.56 -6.10 -1.75
N GLU A 185 4.22 -5.56 -2.79
CA GLU A 185 4.96 -4.30 -2.68
C GLU A 185 4.05 -3.13 -2.26
N ILE A 186 2.87 -2.99 -2.88
CA ILE A 186 1.91 -1.95 -2.50
C ILE A 186 1.46 -2.10 -1.04
N ARG A 187 1.26 -3.33 -0.57
CA ARG A 187 0.87 -3.60 0.82
C ARG A 187 1.95 -3.16 1.78
N GLU A 188 3.20 -3.52 1.52
CA GLU A 188 4.34 -3.16 2.36
C GLU A 188 4.50 -1.65 2.49
N THR A 189 4.44 -0.89 1.38
CA THR A 189 4.55 0.58 1.46
C THR A 189 3.43 1.19 2.29
N ARG A 190 2.19 0.70 2.13
CA ARG A 190 1.05 1.17 2.91
C ARG A 190 1.19 0.85 4.40
N GLN A 191 1.74 -0.32 4.72
CA GLN A 191 1.99 -0.74 6.10
C GLN A 191 3.04 0.16 6.75
N LYS A 192 4.17 0.43 6.08
CA LYS A 192 5.23 1.34 6.57
C LYS A 192 4.69 2.73 6.89
N HIS A 193 3.88 3.31 5.98
CA HIS A 193 3.25 4.60 6.24
C HIS A 193 2.28 4.56 7.43
N ARG A 194 1.52 3.47 7.56
CA ARG A 194 0.58 3.30 8.67
C ARG A 194 1.31 3.25 10.00
N THR A 195 2.36 2.45 10.11
CA THR A 195 3.15 2.32 11.35
C THR A 195 3.81 3.65 11.73
N ALA A 196 4.30 4.42 10.74
CA ALA A 196 4.86 5.75 10.97
C ALA A 196 3.80 6.76 11.46
N LEU A 197 2.56 6.67 10.98
CA LEU A 197 1.46 7.48 11.52
C LEU A 197 1.10 7.06 12.94
N GLU A 198 1.02 5.76 13.22
CA GLU A 198 0.62 5.23 14.52
C GLU A 198 1.66 5.53 15.61
N SER A 199 2.95 5.67 15.27
CA SER A 199 4.00 6.04 16.23
C SER A 199 3.94 7.48 16.73
N VAL A 200 3.21 8.38 16.05
CA VAL A 200 3.01 9.78 16.49
C VAL A 200 1.81 9.91 17.44
N LEU A 201 0.91 8.92 17.43
CA LEU A 201 -0.31 8.94 18.22
C LEU A 201 -0.07 8.32 19.61
N THR A 202 -0.77 8.86 20.61
CA THR A 202 -0.83 8.24 21.94
C THR A 202 -1.70 6.98 21.91
N ASP A 203 -1.60 6.13 22.92
CA ASP A 203 -2.38 4.89 23.06
C ASP A 203 -3.89 5.16 22.99
N GLU A 204 -4.36 6.16 23.75
CA GLU A 204 -5.76 6.60 23.75
C GLU A 204 -6.22 7.11 22.38
N GLN A 205 -5.36 7.86 21.67
CA GLN A 205 -5.67 8.34 20.32
C GLN A 205 -5.75 7.19 19.32
N ARG A 206 -4.92 6.15 19.48
CA ARG A 206 -4.95 4.94 18.65
C ARG A 206 -6.25 4.17 18.84
N GLU A 207 -6.70 3.98 20.08
CA GLU A 207 -7.99 3.34 20.37
C GLU A 207 -9.16 4.13 19.77
N LYS A 208 -9.19 5.46 19.94
CA LYS A 208 -10.21 6.34 19.34
C LYS A 208 -10.20 6.24 17.81
N LEU A 209 -9.02 6.17 17.21
CA LEU A 209 -8.85 6.00 15.77
C LEU A 209 -9.39 4.63 15.28
N GLU A 210 -9.17 3.55 16.03
CA GLU A 210 -9.71 2.23 15.71
C GLU A 210 -11.23 2.19 15.82
N ALA A 211 -11.81 2.77 16.88
CA ALA A 211 -13.26 2.90 17.01
C ALA A 211 -13.89 3.67 15.83
N MET A 212 -13.26 4.77 15.40
CA MET A 212 -13.70 5.53 14.22
C MET A 212 -13.58 4.73 12.91
N LYS A 213 -12.54 3.89 12.76
CA LYS A 213 -12.40 3.01 11.59
C LYS A 213 -13.54 1.99 11.55
N ASP A 214 -13.86 1.38 12.68
CA ASP A 214 -14.95 0.41 12.80
C ASP A 214 -16.31 1.05 12.55
N GLU A 215 -16.57 2.24 13.09
CA GLU A 215 -17.81 2.98 12.84
C GLU A 215 -17.95 3.36 11.35
N ALA A 216 -16.90 3.92 10.75
CA ALA A 216 -16.95 4.33 9.36
C ALA A 216 -17.13 3.15 8.39
N PHE A 217 -16.61 1.96 8.76
CA PHE A 217 -16.66 0.78 7.90
C PHE A 217 -17.92 -0.06 8.14
N TYR A 218 -18.22 -0.39 9.39
CA TYR A 218 -19.34 -1.26 9.76
C TYR A 218 -20.61 -0.49 10.15
N GLY A 219 -20.48 0.71 10.72
CA GLY A 219 -21.61 1.54 11.16
C GLY A 219 -22.33 2.29 10.03
N GLY A 220 -21.60 2.71 8.98
CA GLY A 220 -22.17 3.46 7.85
C GLY A 220 -23.07 2.65 6.89
N GLY A 221 -22.97 1.31 6.92
CA GLY A 221 -23.64 0.43 5.94
C GLY A 221 -25.13 0.16 6.19
N LYS A 222 -25.59 0.26 7.45
CA LYS A 222 -26.98 -0.07 7.79
C LYS A 222 -27.98 1.07 7.59
N ARG A 223 -27.52 2.32 7.45
CA ARG A 223 -28.42 3.49 7.47
C ARG A 223 -29.01 3.92 6.12
N TRP A 224 -28.63 3.28 5.00
CA TRP A 224 -29.08 3.65 3.65
C TRP A 224 -29.76 2.53 2.83
N ARG A 225 -30.01 1.35 3.42
CA ARG A 225 -30.65 0.21 2.72
C ARG A 225 -32.07 -0.13 3.21
N GLY A 226 -32.84 0.88 3.65
CA GLY A 226 -34.29 0.79 3.88
C GLY A 226 -34.81 2.17 4.27
N LYS A 227 -35.90 2.73 3.75
CA LYS A 227 -37.11 2.16 3.13
C LYS A 227 -37.41 2.89 1.81
N ARG A 228 -37.75 2.14 0.77
CA ARG A 228 -38.66 2.59 -0.28
C ARG A 228 -39.86 1.66 -0.22
#